data_AF-A0A0S4L8Q2-F1
#
_entry.id   AF-A0A0S4L8Q2-F1
#
_cell.length_a   1.000
_cell.length_b   1.000
_cell.length_c   1.000
_cell.angle_alpha   90.00
_cell.angle_beta   90.00
_cell.angle_gamma   90.00
#
_symmetry.space_group_name_H-M   'P 1'
#
loop_
_entity.id
_entity.type
_entity.pdbx_description
1 polymer ?
#
loop_
_entity_poly.entity_id
_entity_poly.type
_entity_poly.pdbx_seq_one_letter_code
_entity_poly.pdbx_strand_id
1 'polypeptide(L)'
;MRSRSRGKMRISMVLCALFTLTLGACAHLDPPRQATSEQAAEREKESATPNIIQARTGSSPEQCTVTFDDPSALAQIRLFARDSFAWTTGRSSSGELEFCDPSRHSDCWTYRQRCTTHDVNVDPVIWGHFHLSFETGGICIIFDPGDALGPAFGRRIDGRCTSIPWVFEQRVLHSHLSDHWIKIWVGNAASHTPRYFDMESVWVLPDRSIQLWFRKRDGTWWFWPELGAGTIWNTRDWIRDVSEVRISGARSGAAPYGIGAFGIRD
;
A
#
# COMPACT_ATOMS: atom_id res chain seq x y z
N MET A 1 47.14 -34.78 54.76
CA MET A 1 47.76 -33.72 55.59
C MET A 1 47.81 -32.42 54.80
N ARG A 2 47.48 -31.29 55.46
CA ARG A 2 47.56 -29.86 55.02
C ARG A 2 46.45 -29.26 54.14
N SER A 3 45.43 -28.75 54.85
CA SER A 3 44.87 -27.39 54.81
C SER A 3 45.59 -26.35 53.92
N ARG A 4 44.82 -25.59 53.13
CA ARG A 4 44.71 -24.12 53.29
C ARG A 4 43.52 -23.51 52.54
N SER A 5 43.02 -22.43 53.13
CA SER A 5 41.77 -21.73 52.83
C SER A 5 41.97 -20.39 52.13
N ARG A 6 40.87 -19.89 51.57
CA ARG A 6 40.45 -18.47 51.37
C ARG A 6 41.06 -17.68 50.21
N GLY A 7 40.16 -17.12 49.41
CA GLY A 7 40.37 -15.95 48.57
C GLY A 7 39.11 -15.61 47.76
N LYS A 8 38.19 -14.84 48.34
CA LYS A 8 37.08 -14.20 47.62
C LYS A 8 37.65 -13.16 46.65
N MET A 9 37.15 -13.08 45.42
CA MET A 9 36.89 -11.79 44.77
C MET A 9 35.75 -11.92 43.76
N ARG A 10 34.74 -11.09 43.94
CA ARG A 10 33.56 -10.94 43.07
C ARG A 10 33.87 -9.98 41.92
N ILE A 11 32.94 -9.98 40.96
CA ILE A 11 32.62 -8.95 39.96
C ILE A 11 33.18 -9.25 38.57
N SER A 12 32.30 -9.76 37.69
CA SER A 12 32.23 -9.25 36.32
C SER A 12 30.84 -9.45 35.75
N MET A 13 30.17 -8.30 35.60
CA MET A 13 29.19 -7.90 34.61
C MET A 13 28.27 -9.00 34.05
N VAL A 14 27.06 -9.04 34.61
CA VAL A 14 25.87 -9.37 33.85
C VAL A 14 25.73 -8.31 32.75
N LEU A 15 26.13 -8.65 31.53
CA LEU A 15 25.82 -7.86 30.34
C LEU A 15 24.33 -8.08 30.06
N CYS A 16 23.49 -7.27 30.71
CA CYS A 16 22.10 -7.08 30.32
C CYS A 16 22.13 -6.36 28.97
N ALA A 17 22.13 -7.12 27.87
CA ALA A 17 21.84 -6.57 26.56
C ALA A 17 20.39 -6.08 26.60
N LEU A 18 20.23 -4.77 26.78
CA LEU A 18 19.00 -4.04 26.55
C LEU A 18 18.60 -4.27 25.08
N PHE A 19 17.71 -5.24 24.85
CA PHE A 19 16.83 -5.19 23.70
C PHE A 19 15.89 -4.01 23.92
N THR A 20 16.32 -2.82 23.49
CA THR A 20 15.40 -1.72 23.21
C THR A 20 14.52 -2.18 22.05
N LEU A 21 13.38 -2.79 22.38
CA LEU A 21 12.21 -2.77 21.53
C LEU A 21 11.89 -1.30 21.29
N THR A 22 12.37 -0.75 20.18
CA THR A 22 11.83 0.49 19.61
C THR A 22 10.44 0.15 19.10
N LEU A 23 9.49 0.05 20.03
CA LEU A 23 8.09 0.34 19.72
C LEU A 23 8.11 1.76 19.17
N GLY A 24 8.01 1.86 17.84
CA GLY A 24 8.03 3.13 17.13
C GLY A 24 7.02 4.07 17.79
N ALA A 25 7.54 5.12 18.43
CA ALA A 25 6.69 6.23 18.83
C ALA A 25 6.00 6.72 17.56
N CYS A 26 4.67 6.63 17.50
CA CYS A 26 3.92 7.24 16.41
C CYS A 26 4.32 8.72 16.37
N ALA A 27 4.93 9.14 15.26
CA ALA A 27 5.33 10.54 15.11
C ALA A 27 4.08 11.43 15.22
N HIS A 28 4.18 12.48 16.03
CA HIS A 28 3.11 13.46 16.16
C HIS A 28 2.94 14.19 14.82
N LEU A 29 1.73 14.16 14.26
CA LEU A 29 1.40 14.86 13.02
C LEU A 29 0.97 16.29 13.34
N ASP A 30 1.63 17.26 12.71
CA ASP A 30 1.08 18.61 12.60
C ASP A 30 -0.29 18.58 11.89
N PRO A 31 -1.16 19.56 12.13
CA PRO A 31 -2.40 19.68 11.36
C PRO A 31 -2.17 19.74 9.85
N PRO A 32 -2.99 19.05 9.03
CA PRO A 32 -2.94 19.15 7.59
C PRO A 32 -3.36 20.55 7.13
N ARG A 33 -2.86 20.94 5.95
CA ARG A 33 -3.22 22.22 5.31
C ARG A 33 -4.42 22.01 4.42
N GLN A 34 -5.37 22.95 4.45
CA GLN A 34 -6.40 23.01 3.43
C GLN A 34 -5.77 23.49 2.12
N ALA A 35 -6.09 22.82 1.02
CA ALA A 35 -5.64 23.20 -0.32
C ALA A 35 -6.28 24.52 -0.76
N THR A 36 -5.53 25.32 -1.51
CA THR A 36 -6.11 26.45 -2.24
C THR A 36 -7.05 25.95 -3.34
N SER A 37 -7.88 26.85 -3.88
CA SER A 37 -8.76 26.52 -5.01
C SER A 37 -8.00 26.03 -6.23
N GLU A 38 -6.83 26.60 -6.52
CA GLU A 38 -5.95 26.20 -7.62
C GLU A 38 -5.40 24.77 -7.41
N GLN A 39 -4.85 24.51 -6.22
CA GLN A 39 -4.37 23.19 -5.83
C GLN A 39 -5.48 22.13 -5.91
N ALA A 40 -6.67 22.45 -5.40
CA ALA A 40 -7.83 21.57 -5.48
C ALA A 40 -8.22 21.29 -6.94
N ALA A 41 -8.25 22.31 -7.80
CA ALA A 41 -8.59 22.17 -9.21
C ALA A 41 -7.60 21.25 -9.97
N GLU A 42 -6.31 21.28 -9.62
CA GLU A 42 -5.34 20.33 -10.17
C GLU A 42 -5.63 18.89 -9.76
N ARG A 43 -6.00 18.67 -8.49
CA ARG A 43 -6.38 17.32 -8.01
C ARG A 43 -7.66 16.84 -8.70
N GLU A 44 -8.63 17.71 -8.95
CA GLU A 44 -9.86 17.31 -9.66
C GLU A 44 -9.64 16.91 -11.12
N LYS A 45 -8.70 17.54 -11.84
CA LYS A 45 -8.38 17.17 -13.24
C LYS A 45 -7.88 15.73 -13.37
N GLU A 46 -7.25 15.24 -12.31
CA GLU A 46 -6.73 13.88 -12.22
C GLU A 46 -7.78 12.87 -11.72
N SER A 47 -8.95 13.34 -11.24
CA SER A 47 -10.03 12.46 -10.81
C SER A 47 -10.81 11.95 -12.03
N ALA A 48 -10.72 10.66 -12.34
CA ALA A 48 -11.84 9.95 -12.96
C ALA A 48 -12.87 9.66 -11.86
N THR A 49 -13.65 10.65 -11.42
CA THR A 49 -14.55 10.47 -10.26
C THR A 49 -15.87 9.80 -10.68
N PRO A 50 -16.35 8.82 -9.91
CA PRO A 50 -17.75 8.45 -9.92
C PRO A 50 -18.60 9.57 -9.31
N ASN A 51 -19.73 9.89 -9.95
CA ASN A 51 -20.58 11.03 -9.56
C ASN A 51 -21.37 10.83 -8.25
N ILE A 52 -21.28 9.66 -7.61
CA ILE A 52 -22.04 9.32 -6.41
C ILE A 52 -21.13 8.58 -5.42
N ILE A 53 -20.97 9.17 -4.22
CA ILE A 53 -20.27 8.56 -3.08
C ILE A 53 -21.31 8.23 -2.02
N GLN A 54 -21.37 6.97 -1.61
CA GLN A 54 -22.32 6.50 -0.62
C GLN A 54 -21.92 6.92 0.80
N ALA A 55 -22.91 7.28 1.62
CA ALA A 55 -22.72 7.44 3.05
C ALA A 55 -22.43 6.09 3.72
N ARG A 56 -21.71 6.11 4.84
CA ARG A 56 -21.48 4.91 5.65
C ARG A 56 -22.78 4.44 6.28
N THR A 57 -23.13 3.17 6.07
CA THR A 57 -24.25 2.53 6.75
C THR A 57 -23.78 1.96 8.07
N GLY A 58 -24.49 2.29 9.16
CA GLY A 58 -24.06 2.03 10.53
C GLY A 58 -23.88 0.55 10.88
N SER A 59 -22.63 0.20 11.17
CA SER A 59 -22.20 -0.90 12.03
C SER A 59 -20.95 -0.42 12.79
N SER A 60 -20.51 -1.16 13.81
CA SER A 60 -19.28 -0.83 14.53
C SER A 60 -18.11 -0.63 13.57
N PRO A 61 -17.18 0.32 13.85
CA PRO A 61 -16.09 0.61 12.93
C PRO A 61 -15.24 -0.66 12.72
N GLU A 62 -15.17 -1.15 11.49
CA GLU A 62 -14.30 -2.26 11.14
C GLU A 62 -12.93 -1.71 10.74
N GLN A 63 -11.88 -2.18 11.41
CA GLN A 63 -10.50 -1.86 11.04
C GLN A 63 -9.99 -2.90 10.06
N CYS A 64 -9.39 -2.43 8.96
CA CYS A 64 -8.76 -3.24 7.96
C CYS A 64 -7.35 -2.72 7.69
N THR A 65 -6.34 -3.58 7.83
CA THR A 65 -4.99 -3.27 7.35
C THR A 65 -4.87 -3.74 5.91
N VAL A 66 -4.64 -2.80 5.01
CA VAL A 66 -4.31 -3.09 3.62
C VAL A 66 -2.81 -3.26 3.53
N THR A 67 -2.40 -4.46 3.16
CA THR A 67 -1.02 -4.80 2.82
C THR A 67 -0.95 -5.01 1.31
N PHE A 68 0.22 -5.30 0.77
CA PHE A 68 0.36 -5.62 -0.65
C PHE A 68 0.73 -7.09 -0.89
N ASP A 69 0.60 -7.91 0.17
CA ASP A 69 0.89 -9.35 0.19
C ASP A 69 -0.36 -10.23 0.42
N ASP A 70 -1.57 -9.64 0.45
CA ASP A 70 -2.82 -10.41 0.58
C ASP A 70 -3.01 -11.36 -0.64
N PRO A 71 -3.02 -12.69 -0.44
CA PRO A 71 -3.09 -13.63 -1.55
C PRO A 71 -4.39 -13.53 -2.34
N SER A 72 -5.50 -13.15 -1.69
CA SER A 72 -6.78 -13.01 -2.36
C SER A 72 -6.78 -11.79 -3.27
N ALA A 73 -6.19 -10.68 -2.86
CA ALA A 73 -6.02 -9.49 -3.68
C ALA A 73 -5.06 -9.73 -4.85
N LEU A 74 -3.91 -10.35 -4.59
CA LEU A 74 -2.92 -10.66 -5.63
C LEU A 74 -3.46 -11.64 -6.68
N ALA A 75 -4.29 -12.60 -6.27
CA ALA A 75 -4.95 -13.53 -7.19
C ALA A 75 -5.97 -12.86 -8.12
N GLN A 76 -6.39 -11.62 -7.82
CA GLN A 76 -7.35 -10.83 -8.60
C GLN A 76 -6.67 -9.88 -9.59
N ILE A 77 -5.34 -9.87 -9.65
CA ILE A 77 -4.57 -9.09 -10.62
C ILE A 77 -4.28 -9.99 -11.82
N ARG A 78 -4.45 -9.46 -13.04
CA ARG A 78 -4.07 -10.16 -14.26
C ARG A 78 -2.61 -10.61 -14.17
N LEU A 79 -2.33 -11.86 -14.58
CA LEU A 79 -1.00 -12.50 -14.42
C LEU A 79 -0.61 -12.79 -12.96
N PHE A 80 -1.53 -12.67 -11.99
CA PHE A 80 -1.27 -12.94 -10.57
C PHE A 80 -0.12 -12.11 -9.98
N ALA A 81 0.09 -10.92 -10.56
CA ALA A 81 1.24 -10.06 -10.29
C ALA A 81 2.57 -10.85 -10.31
N ARG A 82 2.73 -11.78 -11.24
CA ARG A 82 3.97 -12.58 -11.35
C ARG A 82 5.16 -11.78 -11.88
N ASP A 83 4.90 -10.64 -12.50
CA ASP A 83 5.86 -9.57 -12.69
C ASP A 83 5.73 -8.55 -11.53
N SER A 84 6.59 -7.52 -11.50
CA SER A 84 6.55 -6.52 -10.45
C SER A 84 5.47 -5.47 -10.71
N PHE A 85 4.49 -5.73 -11.59
CA PHE A 85 3.50 -4.76 -11.99
C PHE A 85 2.11 -5.17 -11.49
N ALA A 86 1.43 -4.25 -10.80
CA ALA A 86 -0.01 -4.32 -10.65
C ALA A 86 -0.64 -3.61 -11.84
N TRP A 87 -1.08 -4.38 -12.84
CA TRP A 87 -1.79 -3.85 -14.01
C TRP A 87 -3.27 -3.65 -13.70
N THR A 88 -3.86 -2.58 -14.24
CA THR A 88 -5.32 -2.43 -14.21
C THR A 88 -5.97 -3.64 -14.89
N THR A 89 -6.78 -4.33 -14.10
CA THR A 89 -7.40 -5.62 -14.40
C THR A 89 -8.90 -5.43 -14.48
N GLY A 90 -9.53 -6.18 -15.39
CA GLY A 90 -10.96 -6.35 -15.48
C GLY A 90 -11.32 -7.83 -15.61
N ARG A 91 -12.61 -8.12 -15.70
CA ARG A 91 -13.10 -9.47 -16.00
C ARG A 91 -13.84 -9.48 -17.32
N SER A 92 -13.52 -10.47 -18.13
CA SER A 92 -14.28 -10.79 -19.34
C SER A 92 -15.69 -11.24 -19.00
N SER A 93 -16.56 -11.36 -20.00
CA SER A 93 -17.90 -11.93 -19.83
C SER A 93 -17.90 -13.40 -19.38
N SER A 94 -16.80 -14.14 -19.60
CA SER A 94 -16.60 -15.49 -19.07
C SER A 94 -16.05 -15.52 -17.64
N GLY A 95 -15.75 -14.34 -17.07
CA GLY A 95 -15.19 -14.19 -15.73
C GLY A 95 -13.67 -14.36 -15.67
N GLU A 96 -12.97 -14.49 -16.80
CA GLU A 96 -11.50 -14.56 -16.83
C GLU A 96 -10.89 -13.18 -16.56
N LEU A 97 -9.74 -13.15 -15.88
CA LEU A 97 -8.99 -11.90 -15.71
C LEU A 97 -8.37 -11.49 -17.05
N GLU A 98 -8.57 -10.24 -17.43
CA GLU A 98 -7.92 -9.61 -18.59
C GLU A 98 -7.39 -8.22 -18.23
N PHE A 99 -6.52 -7.66 -19.07
CA PHE A 99 -6.16 -6.25 -18.94
C PHE A 99 -7.42 -5.40 -19.10
N CYS A 100 -7.63 -4.43 -18.22
CA CYS A 100 -8.84 -3.63 -18.27
C CYS A 100 -8.93 -2.82 -19.57
N ASP A 101 -10.01 -3.01 -20.31
CA ASP A 101 -10.55 -2.11 -21.32
C ASP A 101 -11.86 -1.48 -20.80
N PRO A 102 -11.88 -0.19 -20.44
CA PRO A 102 -13.07 0.49 -19.93
C PRO A 102 -14.25 0.53 -20.93
N SER A 103 -14.03 0.26 -22.21
CA SER A 103 -15.11 0.14 -23.20
C SER A 103 -15.82 -1.22 -23.16
N ARG A 104 -15.20 -2.22 -22.53
CA ARG A 104 -15.69 -3.60 -22.46
C ARG A 104 -16.02 -4.06 -21.04
N HIS A 105 -15.32 -3.52 -20.04
CA HIS A 105 -15.52 -3.89 -18.65
C HIS A 105 -16.33 -2.83 -17.91
N SER A 106 -17.31 -3.29 -17.15
CA SER A 106 -18.08 -2.45 -16.23
C SER A 106 -17.35 -2.14 -14.92
N ASP A 107 -16.28 -2.89 -14.62
CA ASP A 107 -15.51 -2.78 -13.39
C ASP A 107 -14.03 -3.04 -13.69
N CYS A 108 -13.18 -2.11 -13.23
CA CYS A 108 -11.74 -2.17 -13.40
C CYS A 108 -11.06 -1.75 -12.10
N TRP A 109 -9.99 -2.45 -11.76
CA TRP A 109 -9.20 -2.19 -10.55
C TRP A 109 -7.74 -2.51 -10.81
N THR A 110 -6.82 -1.82 -10.13
CA THR A 110 -5.40 -2.20 -10.17
C THR A 110 -5.02 -3.11 -9.00
N TYR A 111 -5.37 -2.72 -7.78
CA TYR A 111 -5.27 -3.58 -6.60
C TYR A 111 -6.52 -3.40 -5.75
N ARG A 112 -7.13 -4.51 -5.34
CA ARG A 112 -8.37 -4.52 -4.57
C ARG A 112 -8.27 -5.54 -3.47
N GLN A 113 -8.27 -5.09 -2.22
CA GLN A 113 -8.32 -5.96 -1.05
C GLN A 113 -9.72 -5.93 -0.46
N ARG A 114 -10.30 -7.12 -0.29
CA ARG A 114 -11.59 -7.28 0.39
C ARG A 114 -11.37 -7.15 1.89
N CYS A 115 -11.95 -6.12 2.47
CA CYS A 115 -12.20 -6.03 3.90
C CYS A 115 -13.64 -6.52 4.16
N THR A 116 -13.94 -7.05 5.35
CA THR A 116 -15.17 -7.81 5.67
C THR A 116 -16.42 -7.40 4.87
N THR A 117 -16.75 -6.11 4.84
CA THR A 117 -17.96 -5.55 4.21
C THR A 117 -17.69 -4.60 3.02
N HIS A 118 -16.44 -4.31 2.67
CA HIS A 118 -16.08 -3.31 1.67
C HIS A 118 -14.79 -3.66 0.93
N ASP A 119 -14.61 -3.10 -0.26
CA ASP A 119 -13.38 -3.24 -1.04
C ASP A 119 -12.53 -1.99 -0.88
N VAL A 120 -11.27 -2.15 -0.51
CA VAL A 120 -10.29 -1.07 -0.57
C VAL A 120 -9.55 -1.17 -1.89
N ASN A 121 -9.64 -0.11 -2.69
CA ASN A 121 -9.07 -0.02 -4.02
C ASN A 121 -7.84 0.90 -3.98
N VAL A 122 -6.78 0.48 -4.65
CA VAL A 122 -5.56 1.23 -4.84
C VAL A 122 -5.30 1.29 -6.34
N ASP A 123 -5.36 2.50 -6.89
CA ASP A 123 -5.28 2.72 -8.34
C ASP A 123 -4.21 3.77 -8.70
N PRO A 124 -3.49 3.57 -9.80
CA PRO A 124 -2.60 4.56 -10.37
C PRO A 124 -3.42 5.63 -11.10
N VAL A 125 -3.04 6.90 -10.95
CA VAL A 125 -3.77 8.00 -11.60
C VAL A 125 -3.35 8.19 -13.07
N ILE A 126 -2.10 7.90 -13.43
CA ILE A 126 -1.55 8.25 -14.76
C ILE A 126 -0.99 7.03 -15.51
N TRP A 127 -0.25 6.13 -14.83
CA TRP A 127 0.59 5.14 -15.51
C TRP A 127 -0.11 3.83 -15.88
N GLY A 128 -1.39 3.67 -15.51
CA GLY A 128 -2.16 2.43 -15.74
C GLY A 128 -1.64 1.19 -14.99
N HIS A 129 -0.59 1.35 -14.20
CA HIS A 129 -0.05 0.35 -13.27
C HIS A 129 0.79 1.04 -12.20
N PHE A 130 1.08 0.32 -11.12
CA PHE A 130 2.16 0.64 -10.18
C PHE A 130 2.98 -0.62 -9.91
N HIS A 131 4.07 -0.50 -9.15
CA HIS A 131 4.95 -1.62 -8.89
C HIS A 131 4.60 -2.34 -7.59
N LEU A 132 4.60 -3.67 -7.63
CA LEU A 132 4.57 -4.56 -6.48
C LEU A 132 5.94 -5.22 -6.35
N SER A 133 6.81 -4.62 -5.54
CA SER A 133 8.18 -5.09 -5.35
C SER A 133 8.23 -6.19 -4.30
N PHE A 134 9.00 -7.24 -4.55
CA PHE A 134 9.28 -8.30 -3.58
C PHE A 134 10.16 -7.77 -2.44
N GLU A 135 9.78 -8.02 -1.18
CA GLU A 135 10.53 -7.49 -0.03
C GLU A 135 11.85 -8.22 0.25
N THR A 136 11.89 -9.53 0.00
CA THR A 136 13.03 -10.37 0.33
C THR A 136 13.76 -10.82 -0.94
N GLY A 137 15.04 -11.19 -0.84
CA GLY A 137 15.76 -12.06 -1.80
C GLY A 137 16.14 -11.49 -3.17
N GLY A 138 17.11 -12.14 -3.82
CA GLY A 138 17.49 -11.84 -5.20
C GLY A 138 16.45 -12.35 -6.20
N ILE A 139 15.68 -11.44 -6.80
CA ILE A 139 14.77 -11.75 -7.89
C ILE A 139 15.57 -12.06 -9.17
N CYS A 140 15.04 -12.97 -9.98
CA CYS A 140 15.57 -13.28 -11.31
C CYS A 140 14.41 -13.40 -12.30
N ILE A 141 14.69 -13.21 -13.58
CA ILE A 141 13.65 -13.27 -14.62
C ILE A 141 13.59 -14.69 -15.19
N ILE A 142 12.38 -15.22 -15.29
CA ILE A 142 12.02 -16.43 -16.02
C ILE A 142 11.33 -15.97 -17.30
N PHE A 143 11.92 -16.24 -18.46
CA PHE A 143 11.36 -15.79 -19.74
C PHE A 143 10.07 -16.51 -20.13
N ASP A 144 9.94 -17.78 -19.74
CA ASP A 144 8.74 -18.58 -19.92
C ASP A 144 8.63 -19.60 -18.77
N PRO A 145 7.70 -19.44 -17.84
CA PRO A 145 7.46 -20.40 -16.77
C PRO A 145 6.64 -21.62 -17.22
N GLY A 146 6.24 -21.69 -18.50
CA GLY A 146 5.50 -22.81 -19.09
C GLY A 146 3.97 -22.70 -18.98
N ASP A 147 3.45 -21.52 -18.63
CA ASP A 147 2.02 -21.24 -18.49
C ASP A 147 1.43 -20.42 -19.67
N ALA A 148 2.25 -20.13 -20.69
CA ALA A 148 1.92 -19.33 -21.87
C ALA A 148 1.47 -17.88 -21.59
N LEU A 149 1.68 -17.38 -20.37
CA LEU A 149 1.28 -16.03 -20.00
C LEU A 149 2.41 -14.99 -20.22
N GLY A 150 3.62 -15.43 -20.61
CA GLY A 150 4.82 -14.61 -20.83
C GLY A 150 5.89 -14.73 -19.72
N PRO A 151 6.77 -13.73 -19.52
CA PRO A 151 7.79 -13.77 -18.47
C PRO A 151 7.23 -13.57 -17.06
N ALA A 152 8.00 -13.99 -16.05
CA ALA A 152 7.71 -13.82 -14.64
C ALA A 152 8.99 -13.66 -13.81
N PHE A 153 8.87 -13.14 -12.58
CA PHE A 153 9.97 -13.18 -11.62
C PHE A 153 10.07 -14.55 -10.95
N GLY A 154 11.27 -14.89 -10.48
CA GLY A 154 11.55 -16.10 -9.73
C GLY A 154 12.60 -15.85 -8.65
N ARG A 155 13.00 -16.92 -7.98
CA ARG A 155 14.09 -16.92 -7.00
C ARG A 155 15.26 -17.74 -7.51
N ARG A 156 16.47 -17.33 -7.14
CA ARG A 156 17.65 -18.18 -7.33
C ARG A 156 17.65 -19.29 -6.28
N ILE A 157 17.38 -20.51 -6.71
CA ILE A 157 17.46 -21.75 -5.91
C ILE A 157 18.50 -22.63 -6.60
N ASP A 158 19.55 -23.03 -5.88
CA ASP A 158 20.67 -23.83 -6.40
C ASP A 158 21.28 -23.26 -7.70
N GLY A 159 21.42 -21.94 -7.77
CA GLY A 159 21.98 -21.22 -8.92
C GLY A 159 21.04 -21.08 -10.12
N ARG A 160 19.83 -21.68 -10.09
CA ARG A 160 18.82 -21.60 -11.15
C ARG A 160 17.69 -20.64 -10.79
N CYS A 161 17.18 -19.93 -11.79
CA CYS A 161 15.98 -19.13 -11.60
C CYS A 161 14.75 -20.05 -11.61
N THR A 162 14.06 -20.11 -10.48
CA THR A 162 12.94 -21.04 -10.25
C THR A 162 11.67 -20.24 -9.99
N SER A 163 10.56 -20.71 -10.56
CA SER A 163 9.24 -20.13 -10.31
C SER A 163 8.89 -20.24 -8.84
N ILE A 164 8.15 -19.24 -8.35
CA ILE A 164 7.70 -19.15 -6.96
C ILE A 164 6.19 -18.96 -6.93
N PRO A 165 5.54 -19.32 -5.83
CA PRO A 165 4.11 -19.13 -5.72
C PRO A 165 3.82 -17.63 -5.48
N TRP A 166 3.78 -16.86 -6.56
CA TRP A 166 3.80 -15.38 -6.57
C TRP A 166 2.77 -14.71 -5.67
N VAL A 167 1.57 -15.30 -5.53
CA VAL A 167 0.48 -14.75 -4.71
C VAL A 167 0.75 -14.85 -3.20
N PHE A 168 1.77 -15.60 -2.77
CA PHE A 168 2.17 -15.72 -1.37
C PHE A 168 3.50 -15.03 -1.05
N GLU A 169 4.06 -14.31 -2.03
CA GLU A 169 5.29 -13.57 -1.82
C GLU A 169 4.99 -12.20 -1.20
N GLN A 170 5.77 -11.84 -0.19
CA GLN A 170 5.70 -10.54 0.47
C GLN A 170 6.05 -9.41 -0.49
N ARG A 171 5.20 -8.40 -0.53
CA ARG A 171 5.33 -7.27 -1.43
C ARG A 171 5.01 -5.95 -0.76
N VAL A 172 5.53 -4.92 -1.39
CA VAL A 172 5.20 -3.53 -1.10
C VAL A 172 4.86 -2.79 -2.38
N LEU A 173 4.10 -1.71 -2.23
CA LEU A 173 3.83 -0.81 -3.33
C LEU A 173 5.04 0.10 -3.53
N HIS A 174 5.50 0.21 -4.78
CA HIS A 174 6.35 1.29 -5.25
C HIS A 174 5.68 2.04 -6.39
N SER A 175 5.83 3.36 -6.38
CA SER A 175 5.40 4.20 -7.49
C SER A 175 6.31 4.00 -8.72
N HIS A 176 5.91 4.55 -9.86
CA HIS A 176 6.75 4.50 -11.07
C HIS A 176 7.88 5.53 -10.97
N LEU A 177 7.53 6.75 -10.54
CA LEU A 177 8.42 7.87 -10.27
C LEU A 177 7.88 8.62 -9.04
N SER A 178 8.62 9.62 -8.53
CA SER A 178 8.15 10.37 -7.35
C SER A 178 6.86 11.15 -7.60
N ASP A 179 6.59 11.59 -8.82
CA ASP A 179 5.38 12.35 -9.19
C ASP A 179 4.18 11.46 -9.57
N HIS A 180 4.36 10.14 -9.58
CA HIS A 180 3.26 9.22 -9.84
C HIS A 180 2.29 9.21 -8.64
N TRP A 181 1.08 9.70 -8.86
CA TRP A 181 -0.02 9.66 -7.89
C TRP A 181 -0.68 8.27 -7.80
N ILE A 182 -0.81 7.80 -6.56
CA ILE A 182 -1.59 6.62 -6.18
C ILE A 182 -2.85 7.09 -5.45
N LYS A 183 -3.99 6.62 -5.90
CA LYS A 183 -5.31 6.90 -5.32
C LYS A 183 -5.75 5.70 -4.48
N ILE A 184 -6.24 5.98 -3.28
CA ILE A 184 -6.87 5.02 -2.37
C ILE A 184 -8.32 5.45 -2.19
N TRP A 185 -9.25 4.52 -2.37
CA TRP A 185 -10.67 4.75 -2.12
C TRP A 185 -11.36 3.45 -1.69
N VAL A 186 -12.49 3.60 -1.00
CA VAL A 186 -13.28 2.47 -0.51
C VAL A 186 -14.56 2.35 -1.32
N GLY A 187 -14.87 1.14 -1.77
CA GLY A 187 -16.08 0.80 -2.49
C GLY A 187 -16.95 -0.18 -1.74
N ASN A 188 -18.26 -0.18 -2.03
CA ASN A 188 -19.15 -1.25 -1.59
C ASN A 188 -18.73 -2.58 -2.23
N ALA A 189 -18.68 -3.64 -1.43
CA ALA A 189 -18.28 -4.98 -1.86
C ALA A 189 -19.12 -5.59 -3.00
N ALA A 190 -20.40 -5.22 -3.12
CA ALA A 190 -21.34 -5.78 -4.09
C ALA A 190 -21.56 -4.87 -5.30
N SER A 191 -21.65 -3.56 -5.09
CA SER A 191 -21.89 -2.59 -6.18
C SER A 191 -20.64 -1.89 -6.68
N HIS A 192 -19.50 -2.03 -5.99
CA HIS A 192 -18.23 -1.33 -6.25
C HIS A 192 -18.33 0.20 -6.26
N THR A 193 -19.47 0.75 -5.82
CA THR A 193 -19.70 2.19 -5.74
C THR A 193 -18.86 2.79 -4.62
N PRO A 194 -18.18 3.93 -4.84
CA PRO A 194 -17.39 4.57 -3.80
C PRO A 194 -18.23 4.92 -2.58
N ARG A 195 -17.59 4.89 -1.41
CA ARG A 195 -18.16 5.30 -0.13
C ARG A 195 -17.16 6.12 0.67
N TYR A 196 -17.67 6.91 1.61
CA TYR A 196 -16.81 7.60 2.57
C TYR A 196 -16.14 6.61 3.53
N PHE A 197 -14.92 6.90 3.94
CA PHE A 197 -14.14 6.07 4.86
C PHE A 197 -13.24 6.93 5.77
N ASP A 198 -12.62 6.29 6.76
CA ASP A 198 -11.51 6.87 7.53
C ASP A 198 -10.21 6.13 7.23
N MET A 199 -9.10 6.84 7.31
CA MET A 199 -7.76 6.24 7.25
C MET A 199 -7.11 6.43 8.62
N GLU A 200 -6.62 5.34 9.21
CA GLU A 200 -6.02 5.37 10.54
C GLU A 200 -4.51 5.56 10.51
N SER A 201 -3.85 4.98 9.51
CA SER A 201 -2.40 5.04 9.40
C SER A 201 -1.91 4.81 7.98
N VAL A 202 -0.68 5.25 7.72
CA VAL A 202 0.08 4.90 6.51
C VAL A 202 1.52 4.58 6.90
N TRP A 203 2.04 3.46 6.41
CA TRP A 203 3.44 3.10 6.55
C TRP A 203 4.22 3.52 5.30
N VAL A 204 5.03 4.56 5.46
CA VAL A 204 5.92 5.07 4.41
C VAL A 204 7.24 4.32 4.48
N LEU A 205 7.65 3.71 3.38
CA LEU A 205 8.90 2.96 3.33
C LEU A 205 10.13 3.89 3.48
N PRO A 206 11.31 3.36 3.85
CA PRO A 206 12.52 4.16 4.06
C PRO A 206 13.08 4.85 2.80
N ASP A 207 12.48 4.64 1.63
CA ASP A 207 13.01 5.12 0.35
C ASP A 207 12.90 6.63 0.20
N ARG A 208 11.68 7.19 0.36
CA ARG A 208 11.37 8.60 0.12
C ARG A 208 10.17 9.07 0.92
N SER A 209 10.23 10.33 1.37
CA SER A 209 9.08 11.03 1.94
C SER A 209 7.96 11.18 0.90
N ILE A 210 6.72 11.17 1.37
CA ILE A 210 5.53 11.34 0.54
C ILE A 210 4.82 12.65 0.86
N GLN A 211 4.02 13.13 -0.07
CA GLN A 211 2.90 14.00 0.24
C GLN A 211 1.62 13.17 0.26
N LEU A 212 0.71 13.51 1.18
CA LEU A 212 -0.56 12.80 1.35
C LEU A 212 -1.71 13.79 1.33
N TRP A 213 -2.61 13.60 0.39
CA TRP A 213 -3.79 14.41 0.15
C TRP A 213 -5.05 13.60 0.44
N PHE A 214 -6.12 14.25 0.87
CA PHE A 214 -7.40 13.60 1.09
C PHE A 214 -8.55 14.57 0.86
N ARG A 215 -9.66 14.03 0.34
CA ARG A 215 -10.86 14.80 0.01
C ARG A 215 -11.95 14.55 1.04
N LYS A 216 -12.37 15.61 1.73
CA LYS A 216 -13.42 15.58 2.75
C LYS A 216 -14.81 15.47 2.13
N ARG A 217 -15.80 15.09 2.94
CA ARG A 217 -17.21 15.00 2.55
C ARG A 217 -17.78 16.28 1.95
N ASP A 218 -17.34 17.44 2.43
CA ASP A 218 -17.73 18.76 1.90
C ASP A 218 -17.08 19.10 0.55
N GLY A 219 -16.26 18.20 0.00
CA GLY A 219 -15.54 18.37 -1.25
C GLY A 219 -14.20 19.08 -1.13
N THR A 220 -13.82 19.56 0.07
CA THR A 220 -12.54 20.26 0.27
C THR A 220 -11.36 19.29 0.28
N TRP A 221 -10.25 19.76 -0.28
CA TRP A 221 -8.99 19.04 -0.29
C TRP A 221 -8.08 19.51 0.85
N TRP A 222 -7.43 18.54 1.50
CA TRP A 222 -6.49 18.77 2.60
C TRP A 222 -5.28 17.88 2.41
N PHE A 223 -4.12 18.30 2.92
CA PHE A 223 -2.89 17.56 2.70
C PHE A 223 -1.79 17.83 3.71
N TRP A 224 -0.86 16.88 3.79
CA TRP A 224 0.48 17.09 4.31
C TRP A 224 1.47 17.15 3.13
N PRO A 225 2.27 18.23 3.01
CA PRO A 225 3.24 18.36 1.94
C PRO A 225 4.41 17.38 2.07
N GLU A 226 4.71 16.93 3.29
CA GLU A 226 5.79 16.00 3.56
C GLU A 226 5.50 15.16 4.79
N LEU A 227 5.40 13.84 4.58
CA LEU A 227 5.43 12.81 5.61
C LEU A 227 6.73 12.02 5.43
N GLY A 228 7.56 12.01 6.46
CA GLY A 228 8.89 11.42 6.44
C GLY A 228 8.89 9.91 6.13
N ALA A 229 9.93 9.49 5.42
CA ALA A 229 10.20 8.09 5.09
C ALA A 229 10.44 7.21 6.34
N GLY A 230 10.30 5.90 6.18
CA GLY A 230 10.64 4.90 7.19
C GLY A 230 9.78 4.98 8.47
N THR A 231 8.60 5.57 8.38
CA THR A 231 7.75 5.89 9.52
C THR A 231 6.32 5.42 9.27
N ILE A 232 5.65 4.95 10.33
CA ILE A 232 4.21 4.74 10.34
C ILE A 232 3.56 6.01 10.90
N TRP A 233 2.83 6.72 10.05
CA TRP A 233 2.11 7.93 10.42
C TRP A 233 0.70 7.58 10.86
N ASN A 234 0.29 8.06 12.03
CA ASN A 234 -1.08 7.90 12.53
C ASN A 234 -1.94 9.07 12.09
N THR A 235 -2.82 8.83 11.12
CA THR A 235 -3.65 9.86 10.46
C THR A 235 -5.08 9.91 10.98
N ARG A 236 -5.42 9.05 11.95
CA ARG A 236 -6.79 8.76 12.39
C ARG A 236 -7.59 9.99 12.84
N ASP A 237 -6.92 11.00 13.39
CA ASP A 237 -7.60 12.18 13.95
C ASP A 237 -7.98 13.19 12.84
N TRP A 238 -7.40 13.05 11.65
CA TRP A 238 -7.52 14.00 10.55
C TRP A 238 -8.21 13.43 9.31
N ILE A 239 -7.87 12.20 8.90
CA ILE A 239 -8.46 11.55 7.72
C ILE A 239 -9.76 10.85 8.14
N ARG A 240 -10.80 11.66 8.24
CA ARG A 240 -12.15 11.28 8.67
C ARG A 240 -13.17 11.64 7.61
N ASP A 241 -14.10 10.72 7.34
CA ASP A 241 -15.20 10.91 6.36
C ASP A 241 -14.69 11.44 5.01
N VAL A 242 -13.68 10.76 4.46
CA VAL A 242 -13.05 11.13 3.20
C VAL A 242 -13.56 10.26 2.06
N SER A 243 -13.62 10.80 0.85
CA SER A 243 -14.01 10.04 -0.33
C SER A 243 -12.83 9.37 -1.03
N GLU A 244 -11.64 9.95 -0.89
CA GLU A 244 -10.39 9.42 -1.41
C GLU A 244 -9.19 10.00 -0.69
N VAL A 245 -8.10 9.22 -0.71
CA VAL A 245 -6.75 9.62 -0.31
C VAL A 245 -5.86 9.51 -1.55
N ARG A 246 -4.91 10.44 -1.70
CA ARG A 246 -3.91 10.41 -2.76
C ARG A 246 -2.52 10.56 -2.20
N ILE A 247 -1.59 9.78 -2.72
CA ILE A 247 -0.21 9.77 -2.30
C ILE A 247 0.66 10.01 -3.52
N SER A 248 1.68 10.86 -3.38
CA SER A 248 2.82 10.95 -4.28
C SER A 248 4.08 11.21 -3.48
N GLY A 249 5.25 11.24 -4.10
CA GLY A 249 6.48 11.67 -3.47
C GLY A 249 6.39 13.14 -3.07
N ALA A 250 6.96 13.50 -1.91
CA ALA A 250 6.98 14.88 -1.42
C ALA A 250 7.77 15.84 -2.34
N ARG A 251 8.66 15.28 -3.18
CA ARG A 251 9.51 16.01 -4.12
C ARG A 251 9.49 15.29 -5.45
N SER A 252 9.40 16.05 -6.55
CA SER A 252 9.51 15.48 -7.89
C SER A 252 10.88 14.85 -8.13
N GLY A 253 10.93 13.85 -9.00
CA GLY A 253 12.17 13.15 -9.32
C GLY A 253 11.95 11.75 -9.88
N ALA A 254 13.02 11.18 -10.42
CA ALA A 254 12.99 9.91 -11.13
C ALA A 254 12.92 8.67 -10.22
N ALA A 255 13.22 8.81 -8.94
CA ALA A 255 13.21 7.66 -8.03
C ALA A 255 11.80 7.46 -7.43
N PRO A 256 11.37 6.21 -7.22
CA PRO A 256 10.04 5.92 -6.69
C PRO A 256 9.95 6.23 -5.20
N TYR A 257 8.72 6.36 -4.69
CA TYR A 257 8.43 6.24 -3.26
C TYR A 257 7.72 4.92 -3.00
N GLY A 258 7.71 4.49 -1.74
CA GLY A 258 7.17 3.19 -1.35
C GLY A 258 6.17 3.28 -0.20
N ILE A 259 5.13 2.46 -0.26
CA ILE A 259 4.13 2.28 0.79
C ILE A 259 4.10 0.81 1.18
N GLY A 260 4.32 0.52 2.45
CA GLY A 260 4.32 -0.86 2.95
C GLY A 260 2.92 -1.35 3.28
N ALA A 261 2.14 -0.52 3.97
CA ALA A 261 0.76 -0.83 4.37
C ALA A 261 0.00 0.45 4.74
N PHE A 262 -1.31 0.36 4.87
CA PHE A 262 -2.12 1.41 5.47
C PHE A 262 -3.35 0.85 6.19
N GLY A 263 -3.84 1.57 7.19
CA GLY A 263 -5.02 1.21 7.97
C GLY A 263 -6.25 1.98 7.49
N ILE A 264 -7.34 1.26 7.23
CA ILE A 264 -8.67 1.80 6.95
C ILE A 264 -9.58 1.49 8.13
N ARG A 265 -10.42 2.45 8.50
CA ARG A 265 -11.53 2.23 9.41
C ARG A 265 -12.82 2.67 8.72
N ASP A 266 -13.73 1.73 8.52
CA ASP A 266 -15.05 1.99 7.94
C ASP A 266 -16.12 1.96 9.01
#